data_AF-A0A411HRE2-F1
#
_entry.id   AF-A0A411HRE2-F1
#
_cell.length_a   1.000
_cell.length_b   1.000
_cell.length_c   1.000
_cell.angle_alpha   90.00
_cell.angle_beta   90.00
_cell.angle_gamma   90.00
#
_symmetry.space_group_name_H-M   'P 1'
#
loop_
_entity.id
_entity.type
_entity.pdbx_description
1 polymer ?
#
loop_
_entity_poly.entity_id
_entity_poly.type
_entity_poly.pdbx_seq_one_letter_code
_entity_poly.pdbx_strand_id
1 'polypeptide(L)'
;MLDRRSIRITVQMKGLTTRPRDDAYKKEVDAREILYTCRKEGSLYTATIFFYLNGFSVILLFLKLATKWPDFMQYWQDTEVFIRCKIILPNRYSYVLFLIIGAAIVEHTLLITYSMTAEEYKKYQTNNTTRFEHFLARDSHIFKHISYTWYMGTFVKVISLANTFYWNFMDVFIIAMSIALAAMLKLINYRIRAARQVRAIIWTDLRRNYDRICELSFRVEDIMSPLILTSFASNLYFILVQLHGSVK
;
A
#
# COMPACT_ATOMS: atom_id res chain seq x y z
N MET A 1 87.96 36.68 -0.32
CA MET A 1 88.77 35.49 -0.02
C MET A 1 87.88 34.48 0.70
N LEU A 2 87.74 33.28 0.10
CA LEU A 2 87.31 31.98 0.68
C LEU A 2 85.90 31.92 1.31
N ASP A 3 84.85 31.41 0.65
CA ASP A 3 84.55 30.02 0.22
C ASP A 3 84.40 29.03 1.40
N ARG A 4 83.16 28.62 1.74
CA ARG A 4 82.57 27.32 1.34
C ARG A 4 81.21 27.04 2.00
N ARG A 5 80.21 26.87 1.13
CA ARG A 5 79.21 25.78 1.07
C ARG A 5 78.66 25.23 2.40
N SER A 6 77.38 25.51 2.67
CA SER A 6 76.35 24.46 2.81
C SER A 6 74.97 25.04 3.11
N ILE A 7 73.95 24.40 2.53
CA ILE A 7 72.51 24.55 2.81
C ILE A 7 71.83 25.75 2.11
N ARG A 8 71.76 25.64 0.79
CA ARG A 8 70.58 26.03 0.02
C ARG A 8 69.91 24.72 -0.42
N ILE A 9 68.58 24.71 -0.48
CA ILE A 9 67.65 23.59 -0.79
C ILE A 9 67.01 22.97 0.46
N THR A 10 66.00 23.67 1.01
CA THR A 10 64.74 23.02 1.38
C THR A 10 63.59 23.87 0.85
N VAL A 11 63.64 24.16 -0.46
CA VAL A 11 62.47 24.57 -1.22
C VAL A 11 61.73 23.29 -1.58
N GLN A 12 60.41 23.30 -1.33
CA GLN A 12 59.43 22.31 -1.78
C GLN A 12 59.55 20.88 -1.24
N MET A 13 58.89 20.61 -0.11
CA MET A 13 58.14 19.36 0.12
C MET A 13 57.06 19.59 1.19
N LYS A 14 56.08 20.45 0.88
CA LYS A 14 54.83 20.54 1.65
C LYS A 14 53.59 20.60 0.76
N GLY A 15 53.73 20.07 -0.45
CA GLY A 15 52.64 19.64 -1.31
C GLY A 15 52.99 18.24 -1.80
N LEU A 16 51.98 17.36 -1.88
CA LEU A 16 52.05 15.96 -2.34
C LEU A 16 52.53 14.97 -1.28
N THR A 17 51.61 14.58 -0.39
CA THR A 17 51.37 13.17 -0.07
C THR A 17 49.97 13.04 0.54
N THR A 18 48.91 13.36 -0.22
CA THR A 18 47.72 12.52 -0.09
C THR A 18 48.17 11.15 -0.57
N ARG A 19 48.19 10.16 0.32
CA ARG A 19 48.66 8.83 -0.04
C ARG A 19 47.74 8.33 -1.15
N PRO A 20 48.24 7.73 -2.25
CA PRO A 20 47.40 7.20 -3.32
C PRO A 20 46.39 6.14 -2.83
N ARG A 21 46.62 5.59 -1.63
CA ARG A 21 45.72 4.71 -0.90
C ARG A 21 44.47 5.42 -0.34
N ASP A 22 44.60 6.67 0.10
CA ASP A 22 43.51 7.46 0.66
C ASP A 22 42.58 7.98 -0.46
N ASP A 23 43.15 8.33 -1.62
CA ASP A 23 42.38 8.72 -2.82
C ASP A 23 41.68 7.51 -3.48
N ALA A 24 42.31 6.33 -3.47
CA ALA A 24 41.68 5.09 -3.92
C ALA A 24 40.56 4.63 -2.98
N TYR A 25 40.78 4.71 -1.67
CA TYR A 25 39.75 4.41 -0.67
C TYR A 25 38.58 5.38 -0.76
N LYS A 26 38.84 6.69 -0.94
CA LYS A 26 37.79 7.70 -1.12
C LYS A 26 36.98 7.47 -2.40
N LYS A 27 37.63 7.11 -3.51
CA LYS A 27 36.95 6.68 -4.75
C LYS A 27 36.09 5.44 -4.56
N GLU A 28 36.56 4.47 -3.76
CA GLU A 28 35.80 3.24 -3.50
C GLU A 28 34.59 3.50 -2.60
N VAL A 29 34.72 4.40 -1.60
CA VAL A 29 33.60 4.86 -0.77
C VAL A 29 32.58 5.64 -1.61
N ASP A 30 33.02 6.59 -2.45
CA ASP A 30 32.13 7.32 -3.36
C ASP A 30 31.44 6.37 -4.35
N ALA A 31 32.17 5.39 -4.92
CA ALA A 31 31.60 4.41 -5.84
C ALA A 31 30.56 3.52 -5.15
N ARG A 32 30.81 3.10 -3.90
CA ARG A 32 29.82 2.38 -3.10
C ARG A 32 28.60 3.25 -2.82
N GLU A 33 28.79 4.50 -2.43
CA GLU A 33 27.70 5.44 -2.15
C GLU A 33 26.84 5.72 -3.40
N ILE A 34 27.47 5.83 -4.58
CA ILE A 34 26.79 5.93 -5.88
C ILE A 34 26.02 4.65 -6.21
N LEU A 35 26.60 3.47 -5.98
CA LEU A 35 25.91 2.20 -6.20
C LEU A 35 24.73 2.00 -5.23
N TYR A 36 24.88 2.40 -3.96
CA TYR A 36 23.81 2.37 -2.97
C TYR A 36 22.66 3.32 -3.32
N THR A 37 22.97 4.54 -3.78
CA THR A 37 21.98 5.52 -4.21
C THR A 37 21.27 5.05 -5.49
N CYS A 38 21.98 4.60 -6.52
CA CYS A 38 21.37 4.00 -7.72
C CYS A 38 20.47 2.79 -7.40
N ARG A 39 20.90 1.90 -6.49
CA ARG A 39 20.11 0.74 -6.09
C ARG A 39 18.86 1.14 -5.31
N LYS A 40 18.97 2.14 -4.43
CA LYS A 40 17.85 2.68 -3.66
C LYS A 40 16.85 3.38 -4.58
N GLU A 41 17.33 4.17 -5.53
CA GLU A 41 16.49 4.80 -6.55
C GLU A 41 15.75 3.77 -7.39
N GLY A 42 16.46 2.76 -7.93
CA GLY A 42 15.84 1.67 -8.71
C GLY A 42 14.75 0.91 -7.96
N SER A 43 14.97 0.64 -6.66
CA SER A 43 13.98 -0.01 -5.79
C SER A 43 12.75 0.88 -5.53
N LEU A 44 12.94 2.19 -5.39
CA LEU A 44 11.85 3.16 -5.23
C LEU A 44 10.98 3.26 -6.51
N TYR A 45 11.59 3.23 -7.70
CA TYR A 45 10.84 3.23 -8.96
C TYR A 45 9.97 1.99 -9.12
N THR A 46 10.51 0.80 -8.86
CA THR A 46 9.73 -0.45 -8.97
C THR A 46 8.58 -0.50 -7.97
N ALA A 47 8.79 -0.03 -6.74
CA ALA A 47 7.72 0.11 -5.74
C ALA A 47 6.64 1.10 -6.16
N THR A 48 7.03 2.23 -6.75
CA THR A 48 6.09 3.25 -7.24
C THR A 48 5.22 2.70 -8.38
N ILE A 49 5.83 2.02 -9.36
CA ILE A 49 5.11 1.40 -10.48
C ILE A 49 4.15 0.32 -9.96
N PHE A 50 4.60 -0.54 -9.05
CA PHE A 50 3.77 -1.56 -8.44
C PHE A 50 2.56 -0.94 -7.72
N PHE A 51 2.77 0.12 -6.95
CA PHE A 51 1.71 0.82 -6.22
C PHE A 51 0.60 1.36 -7.15
N TYR A 52 0.97 2.05 -8.22
CA TYR A 52 0.00 2.59 -9.18
C TYR A 52 -0.69 1.50 -10.02
N LEU A 53 0.06 0.49 -10.47
CA LEU A 53 -0.52 -0.64 -11.21
C LEU A 53 -1.50 -1.44 -10.36
N ASN A 54 -1.16 -1.66 -9.09
CA ASN A 54 -2.02 -2.32 -8.14
C ASN A 54 -3.31 -1.51 -7.91
N GLY A 55 -3.18 -0.20 -7.67
CA GLY A 55 -4.32 0.70 -7.54
C GLY A 55 -5.27 0.67 -8.73
N PHE A 56 -4.71 0.78 -9.93
CA PHE A 56 -5.48 0.68 -11.17
C PHE A 56 -6.21 -0.67 -11.29
N SER A 57 -5.53 -1.76 -10.95
CA SER A 57 -6.12 -3.11 -10.97
C SER A 57 -7.29 -3.24 -10.00
N VAL A 58 -7.13 -2.73 -8.77
CA VAL A 58 -8.18 -2.72 -7.74
C VAL A 58 -9.39 -1.91 -8.19
N ILE A 59 -9.18 -0.72 -8.77
CA ILE A 59 -10.26 0.10 -9.31
C ILE A 59 -11.02 -0.64 -10.41
N LEU A 60 -10.33 -1.29 -11.36
CA LEU A 60 -10.98 -2.07 -12.40
C LEU A 60 -11.80 -3.24 -11.84
N LEU A 61 -11.27 -3.95 -10.84
CA LEU A 61 -11.99 -5.03 -10.16
C LEU A 61 -13.23 -4.52 -9.45
N PHE A 62 -13.15 -3.37 -8.77
CA PHE A 62 -14.31 -2.74 -8.13
C PHE A 62 -15.35 -2.21 -9.12
N LEU A 63 -14.93 -1.67 -10.27
CA LEU A 63 -15.86 -1.28 -11.33
C LEU A 63 -16.59 -2.50 -11.89
N LYS A 64 -15.86 -3.58 -12.17
CA LYS A 64 -16.45 -4.85 -12.61
C LYS A 64 -17.40 -5.42 -11.54
N LEU A 65 -17.02 -5.34 -10.27
CA LEU A 65 -17.87 -5.71 -9.15
C LEU A 65 -19.15 -4.86 -9.14
N ALA A 66 -19.03 -3.54 -9.20
CA ALA A 66 -20.15 -2.61 -9.16
C ALA A 66 -21.17 -2.86 -10.27
N THR A 67 -20.71 -3.26 -11.47
CA THR A 67 -21.64 -3.61 -12.57
C THR A 67 -22.44 -4.88 -12.30
N LYS A 68 -21.87 -5.87 -11.61
CA LYS A 68 -22.54 -7.15 -11.29
C LYS A 68 -23.18 -7.16 -9.90
N TRP A 69 -22.92 -6.13 -9.10
CA TRP A 69 -23.31 -6.05 -7.70
C TRP A 69 -24.82 -6.06 -7.48
N PRO A 70 -25.65 -5.35 -8.29
CA PRO A 70 -27.10 -5.37 -8.11
C PRO A 70 -27.67 -6.78 -8.26
N ASP A 71 -27.29 -7.50 -9.31
CA ASP A 71 -27.76 -8.86 -9.58
C ASP A 71 -27.30 -9.82 -8.48
N PHE A 72 -26.06 -9.69 -8.03
CA PHE A 72 -25.52 -10.47 -6.92
C PHE A 72 -26.27 -10.20 -5.61
N MET A 73 -26.54 -8.94 -5.30
CA MET A 73 -27.25 -8.56 -4.08
C MET A 73 -28.71 -8.97 -4.10
N GLN A 74 -29.36 -8.95 -5.27
CA GLN A 74 -30.70 -9.50 -5.42
C GLN A 74 -30.72 -11.00 -5.11
N TYR A 75 -29.79 -11.77 -5.69
CA TYR A 75 -29.66 -13.20 -5.40
C TYR A 75 -29.34 -13.49 -3.91
N TRP A 76 -28.52 -12.64 -3.29
CA TRP A 76 -28.21 -12.72 -1.86
C TRP A 76 -29.47 -12.52 -1.02
N GLN A 77 -30.25 -11.46 -1.30
CA GLN A 77 -31.51 -11.18 -0.60
C GLN A 77 -32.54 -12.30 -0.79
N ASP A 78 -32.68 -12.83 -1.99
CA ASP A 78 -33.57 -13.97 -2.27
C ASP A 78 -33.18 -15.20 -1.43
N THR A 79 -31.88 -15.44 -1.29
CA THR A 79 -31.35 -16.53 -0.48
C THR A 79 -31.59 -16.29 1.02
N GLU A 80 -31.41 -15.07 1.51
CA GLU A 80 -31.75 -14.67 2.89
C GLU A 80 -33.23 -14.89 3.21
N VAL A 81 -34.13 -14.45 2.33
CA VAL A 81 -35.58 -14.65 2.47
C VAL A 81 -35.93 -16.13 2.45
N PHE A 82 -35.35 -16.90 1.53
CA PHE A 82 -35.57 -18.34 1.41
C PHE A 82 -35.19 -19.10 2.69
N ILE A 83 -34.03 -18.79 3.26
CA ILE A 83 -33.52 -19.44 4.48
C ILE A 83 -34.25 -18.91 5.74
N ARG A 84 -34.99 -17.80 5.61
CA ARG A 84 -35.54 -16.99 6.72
C ARG A 84 -34.44 -16.51 7.65
N CYS A 85 -33.32 -16.09 7.07
CA CYS A 85 -32.17 -15.54 7.78
C CYS A 85 -32.03 -14.09 7.38
N LYS A 86 -32.04 -13.19 8.37
CA LYS A 86 -31.55 -11.83 8.17
C LYS A 86 -30.19 -11.72 8.83
N ILE A 87 -29.13 -11.54 8.04
CA ILE A 87 -27.81 -11.29 8.60
C ILE A 87 -27.74 -9.83 8.95
N ILE A 88 -27.84 -9.55 10.25
CA ILE A 88 -27.56 -8.22 10.76
C ILE A 88 -26.07 -8.23 11.08
N LEU A 89 -25.26 -7.58 10.23
CA LEU A 89 -23.88 -7.30 10.61
C LEU A 89 -23.92 -6.39 11.84
N PRO A 90 -23.28 -6.77 12.95
CA PRO A 90 -23.28 -5.94 14.16
C PRO A 90 -22.61 -4.59 13.88
N ASN A 91 -23.15 -3.52 14.49
CA ASN A 91 -22.71 -2.12 14.29
C ASN A 91 -21.19 -1.91 14.40
N ARG A 92 -20.49 -2.76 15.15
CA ARG A 92 -19.01 -2.79 15.24
C ARG A 92 -18.30 -2.76 13.88
N TYR A 93 -18.86 -3.33 12.83
CA TYR A 93 -18.26 -3.30 11.49
C TYR A 93 -18.41 -1.93 10.81
N SER A 94 -19.51 -1.23 11.06
CA SER A 94 -19.68 0.15 10.62
C SER A 94 -18.64 1.05 11.30
N TYR A 95 -18.33 0.82 12.58
CA TYR A 95 -17.26 1.53 13.29
C TYR A 95 -15.88 1.28 12.68
N VAL A 96 -15.57 0.05 12.26
CA VAL A 96 -14.30 -0.27 11.59
C VAL A 96 -14.18 0.48 10.26
N LEU A 97 -15.26 0.55 9.47
CA LEU A 97 -15.29 1.32 8.23
C LEU A 97 -15.04 2.82 8.48
N PHE A 98 -15.72 3.41 9.49
CA PHE A 98 -15.53 4.81 9.88
C PHE A 98 -14.12 5.08 10.42
N LEU A 99 -13.56 4.17 11.22
CA LEU A 99 -12.20 4.28 11.74
C LEU A 99 -11.17 4.31 10.63
N ILE A 100 -11.36 3.51 9.58
CA ILE A 100 -10.41 3.41 8.48
C ILE A 100 -10.49 4.64 7.58
N ILE A 101 -11.69 5.14 7.32
CA ILE A 101 -11.87 6.43 6.63
C ILE A 101 -11.27 7.57 7.46
N GLY A 102 -11.51 7.57 8.78
CA GLY A 102 -10.95 8.56 9.70
C GLY A 102 -9.43 8.52 9.77
N ALA A 103 -8.83 7.33 9.86
CA ALA A 103 -7.39 7.14 9.89
C ALA A 103 -6.71 7.67 8.62
N ALA A 104 -7.30 7.43 7.45
CA ALA A 104 -6.78 7.94 6.19
C ALA A 104 -6.89 9.48 6.08
N ILE A 105 -7.93 10.10 6.62
CA ILE A 105 -8.03 11.57 6.74
C ILE A 105 -6.93 12.12 7.66
N VAL A 106 -6.73 11.47 8.81
CA VAL A 106 -5.70 11.86 9.79
C VAL A 106 -4.30 11.71 9.20
N GLU A 107 -4.02 10.58 8.54
CA GLU A 107 -2.75 10.34 7.84
C GLU A 107 -2.46 11.44 6.83
N HIS A 108 -3.46 11.84 6.03
CA HIS A 108 -3.27 12.92 5.07
C HIS A 108 -3.04 14.28 5.71
N THR A 109 -3.77 14.56 6.79
CA THR A 109 -3.59 15.80 7.54
C THR A 109 -2.20 15.86 8.18
N LEU A 110 -1.71 14.72 8.69
CA LEU A 110 -0.37 14.58 9.25
C LEU A 110 0.72 14.68 8.18
N LEU A 111 0.52 14.10 7.01
CA LEU A 111 1.46 14.20 5.89
C LEU A 111 1.61 15.65 5.42
N ILE A 112 0.49 16.39 5.31
CA ILE A 112 0.49 17.81 4.97
C ILE A 112 1.23 18.60 6.06
N THR A 113 0.90 18.41 7.34
CA THR A 113 1.54 19.18 8.42
C THR A 113 3.02 18.86 8.59
N TYR A 114 3.42 17.58 8.53
CA TYR A 114 4.82 17.14 8.55
C TYR A 114 5.63 17.71 7.39
N SER A 115 5.07 17.70 6.18
CA SER A 115 5.75 18.26 5.01
C SER A 115 5.97 19.77 5.10
N MET A 116 5.08 20.48 5.80
CA MET A 116 5.25 21.89 6.06
C MET A 116 6.38 22.09 7.08
N THR A 117 6.43 21.31 8.16
CA THR A 117 7.36 21.52 9.28
C THR A 117 8.78 20.95 9.08
N ALA A 118 9.00 20.05 8.11
CA ALA A 118 10.30 19.43 7.88
C ALA A 118 11.43 20.45 7.57
N GLU A 119 12.50 20.40 8.35
CA GLU A 119 13.64 21.33 8.37
C GLU A 119 14.54 21.30 7.13
N GLU A 120 14.33 20.38 6.17
CA GLU A 120 15.08 20.32 4.90
C GLU A 120 14.92 21.59 4.04
N TYR A 121 13.94 22.44 4.36
CA TYR A 121 13.77 23.78 3.81
C TYR A 121 15.02 24.67 3.96
N LYS A 122 15.82 24.49 5.01
CA LYS A 122 17.01 25.34 5.25
C LYS A 122 18.19 25.10 4.32
N LYS A 123 18.26 23.96 3.61
CA LYS A 123 19.45 23.59 2.79
C LYS A 123 19.36 23.99 1.32
N TYR A 124 18.17 24.32 0.80
CA TYR A 124 17.93 24.57 -0.64
C TYR A 124 17.25 25.91 -0.94
N GLN A 125 17.29 26.86 -0.01
CA GLN A 125 16.79 28.22 -0.20
C GLN A 125 17.73 29.01 -1.13
N THR A 126 17.73 28.69 -2.42
CA THR A 126 18.55 29.41 -3.41
C THR A 126 17.77 29.80 -4.67
N ASN A 127 16.51 29.41 -4.83
CA ASN A 127 15.64 29.94 -5.88
C ASN A 127 14.21 30.10 -5.37
N ASN A 128 13.48 31.07 -5.94
CA ASN A 128 12.13 31.51 -5.58
C ASN A 128 11.03 30.44 -5.82
N THR A 129 11.16 29.25 -5.26
CA THR A 129 10.15 28.18 -5.30
C THR A 129 9.36 28.16 -4.01
N THR A 130 8.03 28.09 -4.12
CA THR A 130 7.14 28.11 -2.95
C THR A 130 7.20 26.79 -2.18
N ARG A 131 6.99 26.84 -0.85
CA ARG A 131 7.00 25.67 0.08
C ARG A 131 6.11 24.52 -0.41
N PHE A 132 5.03 24.84 -1.13
CA PHE A 132 4.10 23.89 -1.73
C PHE A 132 4.71 23.14 -2.93
N GLU A 133 5.54 23.80 -3.74
CA GLU A 133 6.12 23.20 -4.94
C GLU A 133 7.14 22.10 -4.61
N HIS A 134 7.92 22.31 -3.55
CA HIS A 134 8.84 21.29 -3.05
C HIS A 134 8.12 20.07 -2.47
N PHE A 135 6.99 20.26 -1.77
CA PHE A 135 6.17 19.14 -1.26
C PHE A 135 5.64 18.26 -2.40
N LEU A 136 5.22 18.91 -3.47
CA LEU A 136 4.71 18.26 -4.65
C LEU A 136 5.81 17.53 -5.44
N ALA A 137 7.03 18.05 -5.46
CA ALA A 137 8.17 17.45 -6.15
C ALA A 137 8.85 16.31 -5.35
N ARG A 138 8.72 16.29 -4.02
CA ARG A 138 9.46 15.38 -3.11
C ARG A 138 9.14 13.89 -3.28
N ASP A 139 7.88 13.54 -3.58
CA ASP A 139 7.43 12.14 -3.62
C ASP A 139 7.35 11.57 -5.04
N SER A 140 7.55 12.39 -6.07
CA SER A 140 7.30 11.96 -7.43
C SER A 140 8.62 11.91 -8.18
N HIS A 141 9.23 10.74 -8.07
CA HIS A 141 10.28 10.24 -8.96
C HIS A 141 9.93 10.40 -10.46
N ILE A 142 8.65 10.58 -10.79
CA ILE A 142 8.11 10.84 -12.13
C ILE A 142 8.53 12.23 -12.65
N PHE A 143 8.76 13.22 -11.78
CA PHE A 143 9.21 14.57 -12.18
C PHE A 143 10.69 14.65 -12.57
N LYS A 144 11.46 13.54 -12.51
CA LYS A 144 12.79 13.47 -13.15
C LYS A 144 12.69 13.42 -14.69
N HIS A 145 11.54 13.00 -15.24
CA HIS A 145 11.34 12.84 -16.69
C HIS A 145 10.25 13.76 -17.27
N ILE A 146 9.40 14.35 -16.42
CA ILE A 146 8.30 15.24 -16.83
C ILE A 146 8.48 16.61 -16.18
N SER A 147 8.31 17.68 -16.96
CA SER A 147 8.38 19.06 -16.46
C SER A 147 7.42 19.25 -15.29
N TYR A 148 7.96 19.65 -14.15
CA TYR A 148 7.19 19.89 -12.94
C TYR A 148 6.22 21.06 -13.15
N THR A 149 4.95 20.87 -12.82
CA THR A 149 3.93 21.92 -12.76
C THR A 149 3.09 21.69 -11.50
N TRP A 150 2.69 22.76 -10.83
CA TRP A 150 2.00 22.66 -9.53
C TRP A 150 0.69 21.87 -9.60
N TYR A 151 -0.12 22.04 -10.65
CA TYR A 151 -1.36 21.26 -10.85
C TYR A 151 -1.09 19.76 -10.94
N MET A 152 -0.03 19.37 -11.67
CA MET A 152 0.34 17.97 -11.86
C MET A 152 0.83 17.35 -10.56
N GLY A 153 1.60 18.10 -9.77
CA GLY A 153 2.00 17.69 -8.43
C GLY A 153 0.80 17.42 -7.52
N THR A 154 -0.15 18.37 -7.47
CA THR A 154 -1.37 18.21 -6.68
C THR A 154 -2.17 16.99 -7.13
N PHE A 155 -2.32 16.78 -8.44
CA PHE A 155 -3.02 15.64 -9.00
C PHE A 155 -2.40 14.29 -8.60
N VAL A 156 -1.07 14.15 -8.71
CA VAL A 156 -0.36 12.94 -8.30
C VAL A 156 -0.57 12.64 -6.82
N LYS A 157 -0.55 13.66 -5.96
CA LYS A 157 -0.81 13.52 -4.51
C LYS A 157 -2.24 13.07 -4.22
N VAL A 158 -3.24 13.60 -4.94
CA VAL A 158 -4.63 13.18 -4.81
C VAL A 158 -4.82 11.73 -5.25
N ILE A 159 -4.17 11.30 -6.34
CA ILE A 159 -4.21 9.90 -6.76
C ILE A 159 -3.55 9.00 -5.72
N SER A 160 -2.38 9.39 -5.21
CA SER A 160 -1.68 8.61 -4.19
C SER A 160 -2.53 8.44 -2.94
N LEU A 161 -3.26 9.49 -2.53
CA LEU A 161 -4.22 9.43 -1.44
C LEU A 161 -5.37 8.47 -1.73
N ALA A 162 -5.98 8.62 -2.90
CA ALA A 162 -7.09 7.78 -3.31
C ALA A 162 -6.65 6.31 -3.30
N ASN A 163 -5.41 6.03 -3.70
CA ASN A 163 -4.86 4.68 -3.71
C ASN A 163 -4.73 4.07 -2.31
N THR A 164 -4.25 4.83 -1.32
CA THR A 164 -4.21 4.36 0.07
C THR A 164 -5.62 4.15 0.64
N PHE A 165 -6.60 4.98 0.28
CA PHE A 165 -8.00 4.74 0.64
C PHE A 165 -8.55 3.44 0.03
N TYR A 166 -8.36 3.22 -1.27
CA TYR A 166 -8.89 2.05 -1.95
C TYR A 166 -8.26 0.74 -1.44
N TRP A 167 -6.96 0.75 -1.14
CA TRP A 167 -6.30 -0.42 -0.57
C TRP A 167 -6.90 -0.81 0.79
N ASN A 168 -7.05 0.17 1.69
CA ASN A 168 -7.70 -0.08 2.98
C ASN A 168 -9.17 -0.51 2.84
N PHE A 169 -9.91 0.12 1.93
CA PHE A 169 -11.30 -0.24 1.66
C PHE A 169 -11.44 -1.68 1.13
N MET A 170 -10.55 -2.11 0.22
CA MET A 170 -10.54 -3.47 -0.32
C MET A 170 -10.43 -4.52 0.78
N ASP A 171 -9.48 -4.37 1.69
CA ASP A 171 -9.22 -5.33 2.75
C ASP A 171 -10.42 -5.42 3.72
N VAL A 172 -11.01 -4.27 4.06
CA VAL A 172 -12.23 -4.22 4.90
C VAL A 172 -13.41 -4.87 4.21
N PHE A 173 -13.58 -4.61 2.91
CA PHE A 173 -14.65 -5.19 2.13
C PHE A 173 -14.53 -6.73 2.08
N ILE A 174 -13.32 -7.25 1.87
CA ILE A 174 -13.05 -8.69 1.91
C ILE A 174 -13.39 -9.28 3.28
N ILE A 175 -12.98 -8.62 4.37
CA ILE A 175 -13.29 -9.06 5.74
C ILE A 175 -14.80 -9.05 5.99
N ALA A 176 -15.50 -8.00 5.58
CA ALA A 176 -16.95 -7.87 5.77
C ALA A 176 -17.72 -8.99 5.03
N MET A 177 -17.37 -9.26 3.77
CA MET A 177 -17.97 -10.35 2.99
C MET A 177 -17.69 -11.72 3.60
N SER A 178 -16.44 -11.94 4.05
CA SER A 178 -16.04 -13.19 4.72
C SER A 178 -16.86 -13.45 5.99
N ILE A 179 -17.13 -12.39 6.76
CA ILE A 179 -17.91 -12.48 8.01
C ILE A 179 -19.38 -12.72 7.73
N ALA A 180 -19.95 -12.04 6.73
CA ALA A 180 -21.34 -12.26 6.31
C ALA A 180 -21.54 -13.72 5.89
N LEU A 181 -20.64 -14.25 5.08
CA LEU A 181 -20.67 -15.65 4.65
C LEU A 181 -20.49 -16.63 5.83
N ALA A 182 -19.53 -16.36 6.71
CA ALA A 182 -19.32 -17.16 7.92
C ALA A 182 -20.55 -17.16 8.84
N ALA A 183 -21.30 -16.06 8.91
CA ALA A 183 -22.54 -15.98 9.67
C ALA A 183 -23.63 -16.90 9.08
N MET A 184 -23.80 -16.93 7.75
CA MET A 184 -24.72 -17.88 7.09
C MET A 184 -24.36 -19.33 7.39
N LEU A 185 -23.07 -19.66 7.26
CA LEU A 185 -22.57 -21.02 7.52
C LEU A 185 -22.73 -21.42 9.00
N LYS A 186 -22.54 -20.48 9.93
CA LYS A 186 -22.82 -20.72 11.36
C LYS A 186 -24.30 -20.96 11.63
N LEU A 187 -25.18 -20.20 10.96
CA LEU A 187 -26.62 -20.39 11.12
C LEU A 187 -27.07 -21.76 10.66
N ILE A 188 -26.64 -22.23 9.48
CA ILE A 188 -27.03 -23.56 9.00
C ILE A 188 -26.48 -24.66 9.91
N ASN A 189 -25.24 -24.53 10.39
CA ASN A 189 -24.67 -25.45 11.37
C ASN A 189 -25.48 -25.51 12.67
N TYR A 190 -25.97 -24.37 13.15
CA TYR A 190 -26.87 -24.32 14.30
C TYR A 190 -28.19 -25.06 14.01
N ARG A 191 -28.82 -24.82 12.86
CA ARG A 191 -30.06 -25.51 12.46
C ARG A 191 -29.88 -27.02 12.31
N ILE A 192 -28.74 -27.47 11.77
CA ILE A 192 -28.41 -28.90 11.68
C ILE A 192 -28.32 -29.54 13.07
N ARG A 193 -27.64 -28.88 14.02
CA ARG A 193 -27.52 -29.37 15.39
C ARG A 193 -28.87 -29.42 16.10
N ALA A 194 -29.70 -28.40 15.93
CA ALA A 194 -31.05 -28.35 16.51
C ALA A 194 -31.95 -29.47 15.94
N ALA A 195 -31.95 -29.68 14.62
CA ALA A 195 -32.72 -30.75 13.98
C ALA A 195 -32.29 -32.14 14.47
N ARG A 196 -30.99 -32.36 14.67
CA ARG A 196 -30.45 -33.61 15.24
C ARG A 196 -30.96 -33.89 16.66
N GLN A 197 -31.12 -32.86 17.48
CA GLN A 197 -31.61 -33.00 18.87
C GLN A 197 -33.10 -33.35 18.94
N VAL A 198 -33.92 -32.82 18.04
CA VAL A 198 -35.38 -32.99 18.09
C VAL A 198 -35.85 -34.29 17.42
N ARG A 199 -34.96 -35.03 16.70
CA ARG A 199 -35.32 -36.18 15.83
C ARG A 199 -36.47 -35.86 14.85
N ALA A 200 -36.73 -34.59 14.59
CA ALA A 200 -37.72 -34.18 13.59
C ALA A 200 -37.15 -34.48 12.20
N ILE A 201 -37.83 -35.32 11.44
CA ILE A 201 -37.45 -35.67 10.07
C ILE A 201 -37.82 -34.48 9.17
N ILE A 202 -36.95 -33.47 9.13
CA ILE A 202 -37.03 -32.33 8.20
C ILE A 202 -35.70 -32.19 7.44
N TRP A 203 -35.06 -33.33 7.17
CA TRP A 203 -33.77 -33.39 6.47
C TRP A 203 -33.84 -32.80 5.06
N THR A 204 -34.98 -32.91 4.39
CA THR A 204 -35.19 -32.39 3.03
C THR A 204 -35.07 -30.87 2.97
N ASP A 205 -35.76 -30.14 3.87
CA ASP A 205 -35.69 -28.67 3.88
C ASP A 205 -34.33 -28.19 4.37
N LEU A 206 -33.74 -28.89 5.34
CA LEU A 206 -32.41 -28.57 5.86
C LEU A 206 -31.34 -28.74 4.78
N ARG A 207 -31.42 -29.81 3.97
CA ARG A 207 -30.54 -30.04 2.83
C ARG A 207 -30.72 -28.97 1.76
N ARG A 208 -31.96 -28.64 1.41
CA ARG A 208 -32.25 -27.57 0.44
C ARG A 208 -31.69 -26.21 0.89
N ASN A 209 -31.80 -25.89 2.19
CA ASN A 209 -31.21 -24.68 2.75
C ASN A 209 -29.67 -24.71 2.70
N TYR A 210 -29.06 -25.86 3.01
CA TYR A 210 -27.61 -26.03 2.92
C TYR A 210 -27.11 -25.87 1.48
N ASP A 211 -27.74 -26.56 0.52
CA ASP A 211 -27.36 -26.50 -0.89
C ASP A 211 -27.43 -25.06 -1.43
N ARG A 212 -28.47 -24.31 -1.04
CA ARG A 212 -28.63 -22.90 -1.44
C ARG A 212 -27.56 -21.98 -0.86
N ILE A 213 -27.17 -22.19 0.40
CA ILE A 213 -26.07 -21.44 1.04
C ILE A 213 -24.73 -21.80 0.38
N CYS A 214 -24.49 -23.07 0.06
CA CYS A 214 -23.30 -23.49 -0.67
C CYS A 214 -23.24 -22.83 -2.05
N GLU A 215 -24.34 -22.83 -2.80
CA GLU A 215 -24.42 -22.15 -4.10
C GLU A 215 -24.09 -20.65 -3.97
N LEU A 216 -24.66 -19.99 -2.96
CA LEU A 216 -24.35 -18.59 -2.68
C LEU A 216 -22.87 -18.39 -2.31
N SER A 217 -22.31 -19.27 -1.47
CA SER A 217 -20.90 -19.26 -1.08
C SER A 217 -19.98 -19.33 -2.29
N PHE A 218 -20.25 -20.23 -3.24
CA PHE A 218 -19.46 -20.34 -4.46
C PHE A 218 -19.55 -19.08 -5.32
N ARG A 219 -20.73 -18.46 -5.44
CA ARG A 219 -20.90 -17.20 -6.18
C ARG A 219 -20.15 -16.04 -5.52
N VAL A 220 -20.16 -15.97 -4.19
CA VAL A 220 -19.37 -14.99 -3.43
C VAL A 220 -17.89 -15.21 -3.69
N GLU A 221 -17.42 -16.44 -3.57
CA GLU A 221 -16.03 -16.80 -3.78
C GLU A 221 -15.56 -16.46 -5.19
N ASP A 222 -16.36 -16.73 -6.23
CA ASP A 222 -16.03 -16.37 -7.63
C ASP A 222 -15.82 -14.87 -7.81
N ILE A 223 -16.68 -14.05 -7.21
CA ILE A 223 -16.61 -12.59 -7.28
C ILE A 223 -15.45 -12.04 -6.43
N MET A 224 -15.20 -12.63 -5.27
CA MET A 224 -14.21 -12.15 -4.29
C MET A 224 -12.79 -12.65 -4.58
N SER A 225 -12.62 -13.79 -5.26
CA SER A 225 -11.31 -14.42 -5.50
C SER A 225 -10.28 -13.48 -6.14
N PRO A 226 -10.61 -12.70 -7.18
CA PRO A 226 -9.66 -11.73 -7.76
C PRO A 226 -9.25 -10.63 -6.78
N LEU A 227 -10.18 -10.17 -5.93
CA LEU A 227 -9.91 -9.15 -4.92
C LEU A 227 -9.01 -9.70 -3.81
N ILE A 228 -9.29 -10.91 -3.32
CA ILE A 228 -8.49 -11.59 -2.30
C ILE A 228 -7.06 -11.83 -2.80
N LEU A 229 -6.91 -12.32 -4.04
CA LEU A 229 -5.60 -12.54 -4.64
C LEU A 229 -4.81 -11.23 -4.78
N THR A 230 -5.48 -10.17 -5.23
CA THR A 230 -4.87 -8.85 -5.38
C THR A 230 -4.43 -8.29 -4.02
N SER A 231 -5.29 -8.34 -3.01
CA SER A 231 -4.98 -7.95 -1.62
C SER A 231 -3.79 -8.73 -1.07
N PHE A 232 -3.81 -10.05 -1.19
CA PHE A 232 -2.72 -10.90 -0.72
C PHE A 232 -1.40 -10.57 -1.42
N ALA A 233 -1.41 -10.41 -2.75
CA ALA A 233 -0.21 -10.07 -3.50
C ALA A 233 0.35 -8.69 -3.11
N SER A 234 -0.52 -7.69 -2.92
CA SER A 234 -0.12 -6.35 -2.44
C SER A 234 0.50 -6.40 -1.06
N ASN A 235 -0.17 -7.06 -0.12
CA ASN A 235 0.26 -7.16 1.27
C ASN A 235 1.60 -7.93 1.37
N LEU A 236 1.74 -9.02 0.61
CA LEU A 236 2.99 -9.78 0.51
C LEU A 236 4.12 -8.91 -0.06
N TYR A 237 3.87 -8.19 -1.16
CA TYR A 237 4.87 -7.30 -1.76
C TYR A 237 5.37 -6.26 -0.75
N PHE A 238 4.46 -5.62 -0.03
CA PHE A 238 4.80 -4.59 0.95
C PHE A 238 5.65 -5.17 2.10
N ILE A 239 5.28 -6.33 2.64
CA ILE A 239 6.06 -7.03 3.66
C ILE A 239 7.46 -7.39 3.15
N LEU A 240 7.58 -7.87 1.91
CA LEU A 240 8.86 -8.21 1.30
C LEU A 240 9.77 -6.98 1.11
N VAL A 241 9.21 -5.84 0.69
CA VAL A 241 9.95 -4.58 0.57
C VAL A 241 10.40 -4.09 1.94
N GLN A 242 9.54 -4.14 2.95
CA GLN A 242 9.88 -3.77 4.33
C GLN A 242 10.98 -4.67 4.89
N LEU A 243 10.86 -5.98 4.72
CA LEU A 243 11.86 -6.95 5.17
C LEU A 243 13.21 -6.69 4.50
N HIS A 244 13.22 -6.46 3.18
CA HIS A 244 14.44 -6.11 2.46
C HIS A 244 15.06 -4.78 2.96
N GLY A 245 14.24 -3.82 3.36
CA GLY A 245 14.69 -2.56 3.96
C GLY A 245 15.29 -2.73 5.35
N SER A 246 14.76 -3.66 6.15
CA SER A 246 15.18 -3.91 7.54
C SER A 246 16.43 -4.77 7.67
N VAL A 247 16.81 -5.54 6.65
CA VAL A 247 18.03 -6.38 6.63
C VAL A 247 19.29 -5.55 6.30
N LYS A 248 19.32 -4.27 6.66
CA LYS A 248 20.48 -3.38 6.51
C LYS A 248 21.20 -3.13 7.81
#